data_AF-A0A2D5P6Q2-F1
#
_entry.id   AF-A0A2D5P6Q2-F1
#
_cell.length_a   1.000
_cell.length_b   1.000
_cell.length_c   1.000
_cell.angle_alpha   90.00
_cell.angle_beta   90.00
_cell.angle_gamma   90.00
#
_symmetry.space_group_name_H-M   'P 1'
#
loop_
_entity.id
_entity.type
_entity.pdbx_description
1 polymer ?
#
loop_
_entity_poly.entity_id
_entity_poly.type
_entity_poly.pdbx_seq_one_letter_code
_entity_poly.pdbx_strand_id
1 'polypeptide(L)'
;MKKILFSMLTVLVVVFLSACSNRNININPEVEKTLLQPESIDVYDIDINKLVVEKEDLREQVKQFPFVSLNPILDYRGKFSDKFYSLKPYKVKAKRIDEIDFWKLQNNPYLVDFIYVLPIWVENFKKVSNDLYQNIGYSYNLSLKEQEILKWWVEQGGVLWLETGIYTTLYDSYTKSGITSASKAKRVLNQKSGKQHFMNNELHVVKYQAKKVDYINYKKREINFSVTSDVNWLKDVENLRMIVNNYAENYFLPDGKVLIRNNNIPLVTVNNLGKGMILSMIPFSYNDTRFDGELLRWKLVEYALGSIVLKKEQNQNIIEDNAELIELMGGDPAPIKNQRAQISDENKDNDSKIIDMRNVNSSTTAYCVQLYSDVNETSFKKILEENKNVKNIRGEIRGKYFVIRAGRYDSLKKASKDVKYYKNFFSDAFARECVYKK
;
A
#
# COMPACT_ATOMS: atom_id res chain seq x y z
N MET A 1 -13.69 38.92 -76.24
CA MET A 1 -13.01 38.86 -74.93
C MET A 1 -13.66 37.96 -73.87
N LYS A 2 -14.97 37.63 -73.92
CA LYS A 2 -15.59 36.70 -72.93
C LYS A 2 -15.19 35.21 -73.05
N LYS A 3 -14.79 34.73 -74.25
CA LYS A 3 -14.39 33.31 -74.45
C LYS A 3 -13.00 32.96 -73.88
N ILE A 4 -12.08 33.93 -73.82
CA ILE A 4 -10.73 33.71 -73.29
C ILE A 4 -10.76 33.68 -71.75
N LEU A 5 -11.59 34.52 -71.14
CA LEU A 5 -11.77 34.53 -69.68
C LEU A 5 -12.42 33.23 -69.16
N PHE A 6 -13.36 32.66 -69.92
CA PHE A 6 -14.00 31.40 -69.55
C PHE A 6 -13.05 30.21 -69.68
N SER A 7 -12.17 30.21 -70.69
CA SER A 7 -11.11 29.20 -70.88
C SER A 7 -10.07 29.22 -69.75
N MET A 8 -9.66 30.42 -69.31
CA MET A 8 -8.72 30.56 -68.20
C MET A 8 -9.34 30.10 -66.87
N LEU A 9 -10.63 30.34 -66.66
CA LEU A 9 -11.34 29.92 -65.44
C LEU A 9 -11.54 28.40 -65.38
N THR A 10 -11.82 27.71 -66.49
CA THR A 10 -11.92 26.24 -66.52
C THR A 10 -10.56 25.57 -66.32
N VAL A 11 -9.47 26.11 -66.87
CA VAL A 11 -8.12 25.58 -66.59
C VAL A 11 -7.77 25.75 -65.11
N LEU A 12 -8.10 26.89 -64.50
CA LEU A 12 -7.85 27.12 -63.08
C LEU A 12 -8.63 26.14 -62.19
N VAL A 13 -9.91 25.87 -62.50
CA VAL A 13 -10.74 24.94 -61.73
C VAL A 13 -10.27 23.48 -61.87
N VAL A 14 -9.78 23.06 -63.04
CA VAL A 14 -9.23 21.71 -63.24
C VAL A 14 -7.90 21.54 -62.50
N VAL A 15 -7.06 22.59 -62.43
CA VAL A 15 -5.80 22.56 -61.64
C VAL A 15 -6.08 22.56 -60.14
N PHE A 16 -7.11 23.28 -59.66
CA PHE A 16 -7.49 23.25 -58.24
C PHE A 16 -8.17 21.94 -57.81
N LEU A 17 -8.92 21.27 -58.70
CA LEU A 17 -9.53 19.97 -58.41
C LEU A 17 -8.53 18.80 -58.49
N SER A 18 -7.44 18.93 -59.24
CA SER A 18 -6.36 17.93 -59.27
C SER A 18 -5.35 18.08 -58.11
N ALA A 19 -5.30 19.25 -57.46
CA ALA A 19 -4.48 19.48 -56.27
C ALA A 19 -5.11 18.97 -54.95
N CYS A 20 -6.36 18.50 -54.97
CA CYS A 20 -7.06 17.92 -53.81
C CYS A 20 -7.30 16.41 -53.92
N SER A 21 -6.70 15.71 -54.88
CA SER A 21 -6.58 14.24 -54.83
C SER A 21 -5.38 13.89 -53.96
N ASN A 22 -5.62 13.89 -52.66
CA ASN A 22 -4.66 13.59 -51.61
C ASN A 22 -3.87 12.29 -51.89
N ARG A 23 -2.55 12.49 -51.94
CA ARG A 23 -1.52 11.67 -51.30
C ARG A 23 -1.67 10.17 -51.45
N ASN A 24 -0.82 9.60 -52.31
CA ASN A 24 -0.14 8.36 -52.01
C ASN A 24 0.37 8.43 -50.56
N ILE A 25 -0.39 7.83 -49.65
CA ILE A 25 0.15 7.44 -48.36
C ILE A 25 1.18 6.39 -48.74
N ASN A 26 2.45 6.78 -48.72
CA ASN A 26 3.56 5.85 -48.74
C ASN A 26 3.47 5.10 -47.39
N ILE A 27 2.54 4.14 -47.31
CA ILE A 27 2.53 3.15 -46.25
C ILE A 27 3.83 2.41 -46.48
N ASN A 28 4.72 2.48 -45.48
CA ASN A 28 5.95 1.70 -45.51
C ASN A 28 5.55 0.24 -45.85
N PRO A 29 6.09 -0.38 -46.93
CA PRO A 29 5.69 -1.73 -47.35
C PRO A 29 5.93 -2.79 -46.27
N GLU A 30 6.71 -2.47 -45.23
CA GLU A 30 6.80 -3.29 -44.02
C GLU A 30 5.51 -3.27 -43.18
N VAL A 31 4.82 -2.12 -43.05
CA VAL A 31 3.57 -1.97 -42.28
C VAL A 31 2.39 -2.63 -42.99
N GLU A 32 2.37 -2.59 -44.32
CA GLU A 32 1.37 -3.28 -45.13
C GLU A 32 1.52 -4.81 -45.03
N LYS A 33 2.76 -5.31 -44.94
CA LYS A 33 3.02 -6.73 -44.64
C LYS A 33 2.59 -7.13 -43.23
N THR A 34 2.68 -6.25 -42.23
CA THR A 34 2.22 -6.56 -40.86
C THR A 34 0.70 -6.58 -40.74
N LEU A 35 -0.01 -5.75 -41.51
CA LEU A 35 -1.48 -5.68 -41.51
C LEU A 35 -2.16 -6.83 -42.27
N LEU A 36 -1.44 -7.47 -43.20
CA LEU A 36 -1.92 -8.60 -44.01
C LEU A 36 -1.54 -9.98 -43.44
N GLN A 37 -0.85 -10.05 -42.31
CA GLN A 37 -0.68 -11.32 -41.61
C GLN A 37 -2.01 -11.70 -40.95
N PRO A 38 -2.51 -12.94 -41.15
CA PRO A 38 -3.69 -13.39 -40.43
C PRO A 38 -3.40 -13.24 -38.93
N GLU A 39 -4.25 -12.49 -38.22
CA GLU A 39 -4.14 -12.35 -36.77
C GLU A 39 -4.06 -13.76 -36.18
N SER A 40 -2.88 -14.14 -35.67
CA SER A 40 -2.75 -15.35 -34.88
C SER A 40 -3.51 -15.07 -33.59
N ILE A 41 -4.70 -15.68 -33.48
CA ILE A 41 -5.39 -15.76 -32.21
C ILE A 41 -4.53 -16.66 -31.32
N ASP A 42 -3.64 -16.04 -30.55
CA ASP A 42 -2.99 -16.71 -29.43
C ASP A 42 -4.10 -17.01 -28.41
N VAL A 43 -4.63 -18.23 -28.48
CA VAL A 43 -5.50 -18.75 -27.44
C VAL A 43 -4.60 -19.04 -26.25
N TYR A 44 -4.48 -18.05 -25.36
CA TYR A 44 -3.92 -18.27 -24.04
C TYR A 44 -4.91 -19.15 -23.28
N ASP A 45 -4.55 -20.42 -23.10
CA ASP A 45 -5.22 -21.26 -22.11
C ASP A 45 -4.85 -20.68 -20.74
N ILE A 46 -5.72 -19.83 -20.20
CA ILE A 46 -5.56 -19.31 -18.86
C ILE A 46 -5.82 -20.49 -17.95
N ASP A 47 -4.75 -21.13 -17.49
CA ASP A 47 -4.81 -22.17 -16.47
C ASP A 47 -5.77 -21.70 -15.38
N ILE A 48 -6.94 -22.34 -15.29
CA ILE A 48 -8.03 -21.92 -14.42
C ILE A 48 -7.55 -21.94 -12.96
N ASN A 49 -6.51 -22.72 -12.65
CA ASN A 49 -5.84 -22.72 -11.34
C ASN A 49 -5.13 -21.39 -11.00
N LYS A 50 -4.79 -20.56 -12.00
CA LYS A 50 -4.30 -19.17 -11.81
C LYS A 50 -5.44 -18.15 -11.69
N LEU A 51 -6.66 -18.50 -12.06
CA LEU A 51 -7.88 -17.68 -11.90
C LEU A 51 -8.64 -17.99 -10.61
N VAL A 52 -8.38 -19.15 -9.99
CA VAL A 52 -8.71 -19.33 -8.58
C VAL A 52 -7.92 -18.24 -7.84
N VAL A 53 -8.64 -17.28 -7.26
CA VAL A 53 -8.06 -16.35 -6.28
C VAL A 53 -7.38 -17.24 -5.26
N GLU A 54 -6.04 -17.37 -5.37
CA GLU A 54 -5.26 -18.04 -4.36
C GLU A 54 -5.74 -17.44 -3.05
N LYS A 55 -6.21 -18.31 -2.16
CA LYS A 55 -6.68 -17.91 -0.84
C LYS A 55 -5.51 -17.12 -0.27
N GLU A 56 -5.63 -15.78 -0.23
CA GLU A 56 -4.53 -14.87 0.13
C GLU A 56 -3.78 -15.52 1.28
N ASP A 57 -2.53 -15.93 1.04
CA ASP A 57 -1.72 -16.52 2.09
C ASP A 57 -1.67 -15.44 3.17
N LEU A 58 -2.35 -15.64 4.31
CA LEU A 58 -2.43 -14.62 5.35
C LEU A 58 -1.03 -14.37 5.96
N ARG A 59 -0.05 -15.24 5.67
CA ARG A 59 1.37 -15.01 5.92
C ARG A 59 2.00 -14.00 4.95
N GLU A 60 1.41 -13.69 3.79
CA GLU A 60 1.87 -12.64 2.87
C GLU A 60 1.95 -11.27 3.56
N GLN A 61 1.02 -10.98 4.48
CA GLN A 61 1.06 -9.76 5.29
C GLN A 61 2.32 -9.71 6.16
N VAL A 62 2.79 -10.88 6.61
CA VAL A 62 4.03 -11.05 7.38
C VAL A 62 5.25 -11.01 6.46
N LYS A 63 5.14 -11.43 5.20
CA LYS A 63 6.25 -11.35 4.22
C LYS A 63 6.57 -9.90 3.82
N GLN A 64 5.65 -8.94 3.96
CA GLN A 64 5.78 -7.58 3.43
C GLN A 64 6.09 -6.50 4.50
N PHE A 65 5.68 -6.71 5.75
CA PHE A 65 6.05 -5.86 6.91
C PHE A 65 7.48 -6.22 7.38
N PRO A 66 8.29 -5.41 8.14
CA PRO A 66 9.71 -5.67 8.40
C PRO A 66 10.01 -6.87 9.32
N PHE A 67 9.23 -7.94 9.21
CA PHE A 67 9.70 -9.31 9.28
C PHE A 67 10.48 -9.68 8.00
N VAL A 68 11.30 -8.79 7.44
CA VAL A 68 12.15 -9.10 6.28
C VAL A 68 13.58 -8.78 6.67
N SER A 69 14.34 -9.85 6.89
CA SER A 69 15.79 -9.82 6.88
C SER A 69 16.26 -9.07 5.62
N LEU A 70 17.45 -8.46 5.65
CA LEU A 70 18.08 -7.94 4.43
C LEU A 70 18.12 -8.98 3.28
N ASN A 71 17.95 -10.27 3.59
CA ASN A 71 17.82 -11.36 2.62
C ASN A 71 16.37 -11.87 2.53
N PRO A 72 15.88 -12.22 1.32
CA PRO A 72 14.56 -12.83 1.15
C PRO A 72 14.49 -14.17 1.91
N ILE A 73 13.40 -14.38 2.67
CA ILE A 73 13.12 -15.65 3.36
C ILE A 73 12.19 -16.49 2.47
N LEU A 74 12.71 -17.60 1.96
CA LEU A 74 11.97 -18.49 1.05
C LEU A 74 10.91 -19.37 1.76
N ASP A 75 11.14 -19.73 3.04
CA ASP A 75 10.21 -20.55 3.84
C ASP A 75 10.05 -19.92 5.23
N TYR A 76 9.14 -18.95 5.35
CA TYR A 76 8.81 -18.33 6.62
C TYR A 76 7.74 -19.17 7.35
N ARG A 77 8.15 -19.80 8.46
CA ARG A 77 7.24 -20.59 9.31
C ARG A 77 6.80 -19.88 10.58
N GLY A 78 7.46 -18.78 10.96
CA GLY A 78 7.15 -17.98 12.15
C GLY A 78 7.20 -18.76 13.47
N LYS A 79 6.94 -18.04 14.56
CA LYS A 79 6.67 -18.54 15.91
C LYS A 79 5.21 -18.93 16.10
N PHE A 80 4.29 -18.27 15.39
CA PHE A 80 2.86 -18.44 15.57
C PHE A 80 2.21 -19.32 14.50
N SER A 81 1.12 -19.98 14.86
CA SER A 81 0.31 -20.77 13.93
C SER A 81 -0.46 -19.88 12.94
N ASP A 82 -0.91 -20.45 11.82
CA ASP A 82 -1.79 -19.77 10.84
C ASP A 82 -3.04 -19.16 11.47
N LYS A 83 -3.57 -19.83 12.51
CA LYS A 83 -4.73 -19.35 13.26
C LYS A 83 -4.46 -18.00 13.92
N PHE A 84 -3.26 -17.77 14.46
CA PHE A 84 -2.90 -16.49 15.08
C PHE A 84 -3.01 -15.33 14.08
N TYR A 85 -2.47 -15.53 12.86
CA TYR A 85 -2.54 -14.52 11.80
C TYR A 85 -3.97 -14.31 11.31
N SER A 86 -4.76 -15.38 11.19
CA SER A 86 -6.16 -15.29 10.77
C SER A 86 -7.08 -14.56 11.75
N LEU A 87 -6.69 -14.48 13.02
CA LEU A 87 -7.45 -13.81 14.07
C LEU A 87 -7.15 -12.31 14.15
N LYS A 88 -6.18 -11.79 13.37
CA LYS A 88 -5.87 -10.36 13.37
C LYS A 88 -6.96 -9.58 12.61
N PRO A 89 -7.58 -8.56 13.23
CA PRO A 89 -8.73 -7.88 12.64
C PRO A 89 -8.36 -6.87 11.55
N TYR A 90 -7.08 -6.60 11.34
CA TYR A 90 -6.58 -5.60 10.38
C TYR A 90 -5.55 -6.21 9.43
N LYS A 91 -5.55 -5.74 8.18
CA LYS A 91 -4.50 -6.03 7.19
C LYS A 91 -3.48 -4.90 7.21
N VAL A 92 -2.25 -5.19 7.62
CA VAL A 92 -1.18 -4.18 7.70
C VAL A 92 -0.69 -3.83 6.29
N LYS A 93 -0.70 -2.53 5.96
CA LYS A 93 -0.08 -2.00 4.74
C LYS A 93 1.24 -1.33 5.09
N ALA A 94 2.34 -1.90 4.65
CA ALA A 94 3.62 -1.21 4.78
C ALA A 94 4.47 -1.37 3.56
N LYS A 95 5.40 -0.44 3.43
CA LYS A 95 6.35 -0.39 2.33
C LYS A 95 7.67 0.17 2.81
N ARG A 96 8.74 -0.25 2.14
CA ARG A 96 10.06 0.36 2.34
C ARG A 96 10.03 1.78 1.80
N ILE A 97 10.80 2.67 2.40
CA ILE A 97 10.81 4.10 2.08
C ILE A 97 11.02 4.43 0.58
N ASP A 98 11.77 3.62 -0.15
CA ASP A 98 12.04 3.75 -1.59
C ASP A 98 10.96 3.14 -2.51
N GLU A 99 9.99 2.44 -1.96
CA GLU A 99 8.84 1.86 -2.68
C GLU A 99 7.58 2.73 -2.55
N ILE A 100 7.71 3.86 -1.86
CA ILE A 100 6.63 4.83 -1.64
C ILE A 100 6.57 5.81 -2.80
N ASP A 101 5.35 5.97 -3.34
CA ASP A 101 5.02 7.12 -4.17
C ASP A 101 4.56 8.26 -3.24
N PHE A 102 5.48 9.17 -2.92
CA PHE A 102 5.23 10.25 -1.97
C PHE A 102 4.18 11.25 -2.48
N TRP A 103 4.06 11.46 -3.79
CA TRP A 103 3.02 12.32 -4.36
C TRP A 103 1.63 11.71 -4.16
N LYS A 104 1.50 10.39 -4.31
CA LYS A 104 0.25 9.69 -3.94
C LYS A 104 0.01 9.71 -2.44
N LEU A 105 1.05 9.56 -1.62
CA LEU A 105 0.94 9.59 -0.16
C LEU A 105 0.41 10.94 0.34
N GLN A 106 0.84 12.05 -0.28
CA GLN A 106 0.36 13.39 0.04
C GLN A 106 -1.16 13.52 -0.18
N ASN A 107 -1.67 12.96 -1.28
CA ASN A 107 -3.09 13.04 -1.64
C ASN A 107 -3.95 11.97 -0.94
N ASN A 108 -3.34 10.84 -0.57
CA ASN A 108 -3.99 9.75 0.14
C ASN A 108 -3.10 9.24 1.28
N PRO A 109 -3.17 9.86 2.47
CA PRO A 109 -2.34 9.49 3.62
C PRO A 109 -2.56 8.05 4.12
N TYR A 110 -3.69 7.42 3.77
CA TYR A 110 -4.07 6.06 4.18
C TYR A 110 -3.58 4.98 3.21
N LEU A 111 -2.72 5.34 2.26
CA LEU A 111 -2.14 4.40 1.29
C LEU A 111 -1.31 3.31 1.99
N VAL A 112 -0.61 3.69 3.05
CA VAL A 112 0.21 2.80 3.89
C VAL A 112 -0.02 3.16 5.35
N ASP A 113 0.04 2.16 6.22
CA ASP A 113 -0.03 2.33 7.68
C ASP A 113 1.38 2.62 8.24
N PHE A 114 2.40 2.05 7.59
CA PHE A 114 3.79 2.15 8.02
C PHE A 114 4.73 2.39 6.84
N ILE A 115 5.72 3.24 7.06
CA ILE A 115 6.89 3.37 6.19
C ILE A 115 8.09 2.89 6.98
N TYR A 116 8.85 1.93 6.46
CA TYR A 116 10.00 1.38 7.18
C TYR A 116 11.34 1.67 6.50
N VAL A 117 12.37 1.79 7.32
CA VAL A 117 13.76 2.06 6.92
C VAL A 117 14.66 0.96 7.46
N LEU A 118 15.39 0.29 6.56
CA LEU A 118 16.36 -0.76 6.88
C LEU A 118 17.79 -0.21 7.00
N PRO A 119 18.74 -0.99 7.56
CA PRO A 119 20.14 -0.60 7.61
C PRO A 119 20.71 -0.35 6.21
N ILE A 120 21.52 0.70 6.08
CA ILE A 120 22.07 1.19 4.82
C ILE A 120 23.55 0.80 4.74
N TRP A 121 23.98 0.29 3.59
CA TRP A 121 25.39 0.02 3.35
C TRP A 121 26.20 1.32 3.40
N VAL A 122 27.39 1.27 3.98
CA VAL A 122 28.22 2.45 4.24
C VAL A 122 28.48 3.27 2.98
N GLU A 123 28.66 2.65 1.81
CA GLU A 123 28.87 3.36 0.55
C GLU A 123 27.62 4.10 0.08
N ASN A 124 26.44 3.51 0.27
CA ASN A 124 25.15 4.11 -0.10
C ASN A 124 24.69 5.21 0.87
N PHE A 125 25.21 5.21 2.11
CA PHE A 125 24.85 6.22 3.10
C PHE A 125 25.44 7.60 2.75
N LYS A 126 24.57 8.57 2.47
CA LYS A 126 24.95 9.95 2.16
C LYS A 126 24.82 10.81 3.41
N LYS A 127 25.97 11.19 4.00
CA LYS A 127 26.04 12.14 5.11
C LYS A 127 26.12 13.57 4.56
N VAL A 128 24.96 14.19 4.33
CA VAL A 128 24.87 15.58 3.83
C VAL A 128 24.76 16.59 4.97
N SER A 129 24.28 16.17 6.13
CA SER A 129 24.15 17.00 7.33
C SER A 129 24.37 16.16 8.60
N ASN A 130 24.22 16.78 9.77
CA ASN A 130 24.22 16.07 11.05
C ASN A 130 22.83 15.51 11.39
N ASP A 131 21.80 15.74 10.57
CA ASP A 131 20.46 15.19 10.78
C ASP A 131 20.32 13.85 10.04
N LEU A 132 20.19 12.76 10.81
CA LEU A 132 19.97 11.41 10.31
C LEU A 132 18.70 11.31 9.46
N TYR A 133 17.66 12.10 9.74
CA TYR A 133 16.44 12.11 8.93
C TYR A 133 16.74 12.52 7.49
N GLN A 134 17.46 13.63 7.31
CA GLN A 134 17.89 14.10 6.01
C GLN A 134 18.84 13.11 5.34
N ASN A 135 19.83 12.60 6.09
CA ASN A 135 20.80 11.64 5.55
C ASN A 135 20.12 10.36 5.04
N ILE A 136 19.09 9.85 5.73
CA ILE A 136 18.26 8.75 5.25
C ILE A 136 17.57 9.13 3.94
N GLY A 137 16.89 10.28 3.89
CA GLY A 137 16.22 10.76 2.67
C GLY A 137 17.15 10.81 1.47
N TYR A 138 18.34 11.41 1.60
CA TYR A 138 19.32 11.48 0.53
C TYR A 138 19.91 10.11 0.14
N SER A 139 20.07 9.20 1.11
CA SER A 139 20.57 7.84 0.86
C SER A 139 19.58 7.02 0.03
N TYR A 140 18.27 7.26 0.19
CA TYR A 140 17.21 6.67 -0.64
C TYR A 140 16.81 7.55 -1.85
N ASN A 141 17.60 8.58 -2.17
CA ASN A 141 17.37 9.50 -3.29
C ASN A 141 16.05 10.29 -3.23
N LEU A 142 15.53 10.56 -2.04
CA LEU A 142 14.35 11.40 -1.86
C LEU A 142 14.72 12.88 -2.05
N SER A 143 13.93 13.60 -2.84
CA SER A 143 13.97 15.05 -2.93
C SER A 143 13.59 15.70 -1.59
N LEU A 144 13.96 16.97 -1.40
CA LEU A 144 13.57 17.73 -0.21
C LEU A 144 12.05 17.76 -0.03
N LYS A 145 11.29 17.86 -1.12
CA LYS A 145 9.82 17.86 -1.07
C LYS A 145 9.26 16.52 -0.61
N GLU A 146 9.84 15.40 -1.05
CA GLU A 146 9.42 14.07 -0.59
C GLU A 146 9.76 13.85 0.89
N GLN A 147 10.89 14.37 1.35
CA GLN A 147 11.24 14.39 2.77
C GLN A 147 10.26 15.26 3.58
N GLU A 148 9.80 16.40 3.06
CA GLU A 148 8.72 17.18 3.70
C GLU A 148 7.41 16.41 3.77
N ILE A 149 7.03 15.73 2.68
CA ILE A 149 5.81 14.91 2.63
C ILE A 149 5.87 13.78 3.65
N LEU A 150 7.01 13.08 3.77
CA LEU A 150 7.19 12.03 4.76
C LEU A 150 7.02 12.58 6.19
N LYS A 151 7.65 13.72 6.49
CA LYS A 151 7.55 14.35 7.81
C LYS A 151 6.09 14.73 8.12
N TRP A 152 5.43 15.41 7.18
CA TRP A 152 4.02 15.76 7.30
C TRP A 152 3.13 14.52 7.48
N TRP A 153 3.38 13.44 6.73
CA TRP A 153 2.61 12.21 6.83
C TRP A 153 2.71 11.59 8.22
N VAL A 154 3.91 11.55 8.82
CA VAL A 154 4.08 11.13 10.23
C VAL A 154 3.31 12.08 11.16
N GLU A 155 3.42 13.40 10.98
CA GLU A 155 2.69 14.39 11.78
C GLU A 155 1.16 14.21 11.72
N GLN A 156 0.63 13.70 10.60
CA GLN A 156 -0.80 13.43 10.42
C GLN A 156 -1.28 12.09 10.98
N GLY A 157 -0.40 11.25 11.53
CA GLY A 157 -0.78 9.94 12.08
C GLY A 157 -0.06 8.75 11.46
N GLY A 158 0.85 8.98 10.50
CA GLY A 158 1.68 7.92 9.95
C GLY A 158 2.69 7.38 10.95
N VAL A 159 3.15 6.14 10.73
CA VAL A 159 4.21 5.51 11.53
C VAL A 159 5.46 5.29 10.71
N LEU A 160 6.52 6.00 11.09
CA LEU A 160 7.86 5.78 10.55
C LEU A 160 8.58 4.74 11.41
N TRP A 161 8.79 3.55 10.87
CA TRP A 161 9.47 2.44 11.53
C TRP A 161 10.96 2.42 11.15
N LEU A 162 11.82 2.68 12.13
CA LEU A 162 13.25 2.78 11.93
C LEU A 162 13.97 1.56 12.50
N GLU A 163 14.45 0.71 11.59
CA GLU A 163 15.52 -0.26 11.86
C GLU A 163 16.82 0.24 11.23
N THR A 164 17.08 1.53 11.42
CA THR A 164 18.11 2.24 10.68
C THR A 164 19.47 2.05 11.34
N GLY A 165 20.48 1.89 10.49
CA GLY A 165 21.86 1.74 10.88
C GLY A 165 22.77 1.86 9.65
N ILE A 166 24.07 1.93 9.88
CA ILE A 166 25.07 1.85 8.82
C ILE A 166 25.86 0.57 9.03
N TYR A 167 26.05 -0.20 7.96
CA TYR A 167 26.91 -1.38 8.00
C TYR A 167 28.03 -1.31 6.98
N THR A 168 29.14 -1.98 7.27
CA THR A 168 30.27 -2.13 6.36
C THR A 168 30.73 -3.59 6.33
N THR A 169 31.21 -4.01 5.16
CA THR A 169 31.88 -5.29 4.95
C THR A 169 33.40 -5.09 4.93
N LEU A 170 34.18 -6.17 4.96
CA LEU A 170 35.63 -6.05 4.73
C LEU A 170 35.95 -5.70 3.27
N TYR A 171 35.08 -6.05 2.32
CA TYR A 171 35.26 -5.72 0.90
C TYR A 171 35.26 -4.22 0.64
N ASP A 172 34.53 -3.43 1.42
CA ASP A 172 34.47 -1.96 1.28
C ASP A 172 35.85 -1.30 1.48
N SER A 173 36.78 -2.01 2.12
CA SER A 173 38.13 -1.53 2.38
C SER A 173 39.17 -1.97 1.35
N TYR A 174 38.76 -2.64 0.26
CA TYR A 174 39.66 -3.14 -0.77
C TYR A 174 40.57 -2.03 -1.33
N THR A 175 41.87 -2.31 -1.42
CA THR A 175 42.83 -1.48 -2.15
C THR A 175 43.13 -2.11 -3.51
N LYS A 176 43.74 -1.34 -4.42
CA LYS A 176 44.21 -1.84 -5.72
C LYS A 176 45.19 -3.02 -5.59
N SER A 177 45.84 -3.18 -4.43
CA SER A 177 46.74 -4.29 -4.11
C SER A 177 46.04 -5.55 -3.58
N GLY A 178 44.71 -5.58 -3.51
CA GLY A 178 43.95 -6.74 -3.03
C GLY A 178 43.87 -6.89 -1.52
N ILE A 179 44.39 -5.92 -0.76
CA ILE A 179 44.46 -5.98 0.71
C ILE A 179 43.27 -5.23 1.29
N THR A 180 42.56 -5.87 2.21
CA THR A 180 41.50 -5.23 3.00
C THR A 180 42.04 -4.70 4.32
N SER A 181 41.44 -3.62 4.81
CA SER A 181 41.80 -2.99 6.08
C SER A 181 40.59 -2.85 6.99
N ALA A 182 40.59 -3.70 8.04
CA ALA A 182 39.63 -3.66 9.13
C ALA A 182 39.55 -2.28 9.82
N SER A 183 40.69 -1.60 9.96
CA SER A 183 40.74 -0.25 10.54
C SER A 183 40.15 0.80 9.60
N LYS A 184 40.38 0.68 8.29
CA LYS A 184 39.78 1.57 7.28
C LYS A 184 38.25 1.42 7.26
N ALA A 185 37.73 0.19 7.20
CA ALA A 185 36.28 -0.07 7.24
C ALA A 185 35.63 0.57 8.48
N LYS A 186 36.22 0.34 9.67
CA LYS A 186 35.77 0.96 10.92
C LYS A 186 35.83 2.49 10.90
N ARG A 187 36.90 3.06 10.34
CA ARG A 187 37.07 4.51 10.25
C ARG A 187 35.98 5.14 9.40
N VAL A 188 35.71 4.58 8.22
CA VAL A 188 34.63 5.09 7.33
C VAL A 188 33.28 4.98 8.02
N LEU A 189 32.98 3.82 8.64
CA LEU A 189 31.75 3.63 9.40
C LEU A 189 31.60 4.68 10.52
N ASN A 190 32.63 4.86 11.35
CA ASN A 190 32.59 5.81 12.47
C ASN A 190 32.49 7.28 12.00
N GLN A 191 33.12 7.64 10.89
CA GLN A 191 33.01 8.98 10.30
C GLN A 191 31.58 9.26 9.84
N LYS A 192 30.95 8.29 9.16
CA LYS A 192 29.56 8.43 8.72
C LYS A 192 28.59 8.43 9.91
N SER A 193 28.76 7.56 10.90
CA SER A 193 27.85 7.45 12.05
C SER A 193 28.02 8.51 13.14
N GLY A 194 29.17 9.20 13.20
CA GLY A 194 29.49 10.12 14.30
C GLY A 194 28.74 11.45 14.24
N LYS A 195 28.39 12.00 15.41
CA LYS A 195 27.76 13.33 15.59
C LYS A 195 26.48 13.52 14.79
N GLN A 196 25.59 12.53 14.83
CA GLN A 196 24.28 12.63 14.23
C GLN A 196 23.22 12.85 15.31
N HIS A 197 22.18 13.59 14.97
CA HIS A 197 20.91 13.68 15.69
C HIS A 197 19.79 13.24 14.75
N PHE A 198 18.60 12.92 15.24
CA PHE A 198 17.44 12.64 14.40
C PHE A 198 16.39 13.72 14.62
N MET A 199 16.20 14.59 13.63
CA MET A 199 15.41 15.81 13.80
C MET A 199 15.91 16.62 15.01
N ASN A 200 15.11 16.78 16.06
CA ASN A 200 15.48 17.50 17.28
C ASN A 200 15.92 16.57 18.43
N ASN A 201 16.01 15.26 18.18
CA ASN A 201 16.33 14.27 19.21
C ASN A 201 17.78 13.81 19.08
N GLU A 202 18.43 13.63 20.22
CA GLU A 202 19.72 12.94 20.30
C GLU A 202 19.59 11.48 19.84
N LEU A 203 20.73 10.83 19.58
CA LEU A 203 20.79 9.45 19.13
C LEU A 203 21.61 8.59 20.06
N HIS A 204 21.02 7.47 20.50
CA HIS A 204 21.78 6.33 20.98
C HIS A 204 22.30 5.49 19.81
N VAL A 205 23.62 5.25 19.79
CA VAL A 205 24.27 4.44 18.76
C VAL A 205 24.75 3.13 19.35
N VAL A 206 24.15 2.02 18.90
CA VAL A 206 24.55 0.67 19.32
C VAL A 206 25.47 0.07 18.28
N LYS A 207 26.69 -0.28 18.70
CA LYS A 207 27.77 -0.70 17.79
C LYS A 207 28.07 -2.17 17.94
N TYR A 208 28.13 -2.88 16.82
CA TYR A 208 28.48 -4.28 16.78
C TYR A 208 29.57 -4.55 15.77
N GLN A 209 30.36 -5.57 16.08
CA GLN A 209 31.44 -6.02 15.24
C GLN A 209 31.49 -7.54 15.23
N ALA A 210 31.61 -8.09 14.03
CA ALA A 210 31.87 -9.50 13.78
C ALA A 210 33.33 -9.85 14.05
N LYS A 211 33.58 -11.14 14.33
CA LYS A 211 34.94 -11.67 14.49
C LYS A 211 35.55 -11.91 13.11
N LYS A 212 36.60 -11.15 12.77
CA LYS A 212 37.38 -11.35 11.55
C LYS A 212 37.97 -12.78 11.54
N VAL A 213 37.86 -13.47 10.39
CA VAL A 213 38.48 -14.79 10.17
C VAL A 213 39.73 -14.62 9.33
N ASP A 214 39.59 -13.98 8.17
CA ASP A 214 40.69 -13.70 7.25
C ASP A 214 40.51 -12.31 6.62
N TYR A 215 41.18 -12.05 5.49
CA TYR A 215 41.12 -10.77 4.79
C TYR A 215 39.71 -10.39 4.33
N ILE A 216 38.85 -11.31 3.95
CA ILE A 216 37.49 -10.99 3.44
C ILE A 216 36.38 -11.59 4.28
N ASN A 217 36.65 -12.70 4.97
CA ASN A 217 35.66 -13.47 5.72
C ASN A 217 35.63 -13.06 7.19
N TYR A 218 34.43 -13.14 7.76
CA TYR A 218 34.16 -12.88 9.16
C TYR A 218 33.03 -13.78 9.65
N LYS A 219 33.10 -14.20 10.92
CA LYS A 219 32.06 -15.05 11.51
C LYS A 219 30.85 -14.20 11.87
N LYS A 220 29.67 -14.65 11.43
CA LYS A 220 28.39 -14.15 11.91
C LYS A 220 28.39 -14.14 13.43
N ARG A 221 27.86 -13.07 14.02
CA ARG A 221 27.75 -12.94 15.47
C ARG A 221 26.29 -12.93 15.86
N GLU A 222 25.91 -13.92 16.65
CA GLU A 222 24.61 -13.96 17.30
C GLU A 222 24.70 -13.27 18.65
N ILE A 223 23.75 -12.39 18.93
CA ILE A 223 23.70 -11.61 20.16
C ILE A 223 22.31 -11.82 20.75
N ASN A 224 22.28 -12.40 21.94
CA ASN A 224 21.06 -12.63 22.70
C ASN A 224 20.93 -11.53 23.74
N PHE A 225 19.71 -11.01 23.89
CA PHE A 225 19.36 -9.99 24.84
C PHE A 225 18.33 -10.58 25.79
N SER A 226 18.66 -10.62 27.09
CA SER A 226 17.63 -10.66 28.11
C SER A 226 17.14 -9.24 28.29
N VAL A 227 15.86 -9.02 28.08
CA VAL A 227 15.30 -7.67 28.04
C VAL A 227 14.32 -7.44 29.17
N THR A 228 14.18 -6.16 29.52
CA THR A 228 13.18 -5.69 30.46
C THR A 228 12.34 -4.61 29.81
N SER A 229 11.06 -4.57 30.17
CA SER A 229 10.12 -3.54 29.76
C SER A 229 9.39 -2.96 30.98
N ASP A 230 9.37 -1.64 31.06
CA ASP A 230 8.56 -0.91 32.04
C ASP A 230 7.09 -0.82 31.61
N VAL A 231 6.76 -1.36 30.43
CA VAL A 231 5.44 -1.28 29.81
C VAL A 231 4.73 -2.63 29.93
N ASN A 232 3.58 -2.65 30.60
CA ASN A 232 2.88 -3.88 30.95
C ASN A 232 2.60 -4.82 29.77
N TRP A 233 2.19 -4.28 28.63
CA TRP A 233 1.86 -5.09 27.45
C TRP A 233 3.09 -5.65 26.73
N LEU A 234 4.32 -5.33 27.13
CA LEU A 234 5.57 -5.91 26.62
C LEU A 234 6.29 -6.79 27.65
N LYS A 235 5.71 -7.03 28.83
CA LYS A 235 6.37 -7.77 29.92
C LYS A 235 6.71 -9.23 29.61
N ASP A 236 6.01 -9.84 28.66
CA ASP A 236 6.22 -11.19 28.15
C ASP A 236 7.22 -11.27 26.98
N VAL A 237 7.78 -10.13 26.55
CA VAL A 237 8.93 -10.11 25.65
C VAL A 237 10.17 -10.16 26.53
N GLU A 238 10.82 -11.32 26.59
CA GLU A 238 11.91 -11.57 27.54
C GLU A 238 13.24 -11.79 26.84
N ASN A 239 13.23 -12.46 25.68
CA ASN A 239 14.44 -12.89 25.00
C ASN A 239 14.43 -12.47 23.54
N LEU A 240 15.34 -11.57 23.17
CA LEU A 240 15.50 -11.12 21.79
C LEU A 240 16.85 -11.58 21.24
N ARG A 241 16.92 -11.79 19.92
CA ARG A 241 18.18 -12.11 19.24
C ARG A 241 18.40 -11.20 18.07
N MET A 242 19.64 -10.77 17.88
CA MET A 242 20.11 -10.10 16.67
C MET A 242 21.23 -10.92 16.02
N ILE A 243 21.23 -10.97 14.69
CA ILE A 243 22.26 -11.66 13.90
C ILE A 243 23.02 -10.61 13.10
N VAL A 244 24.28 -10.37 13.48
CA VAL A 244 25.19 -9.45 12.79
C VAL A 244 25.81 -10.22 11.63
N ASN A 245 25.35 -9.92 10.43
CA ASN A 245 25.78 -10.57 9.19
C ASN A 245 26.86 -9.79 8.45
N ASN A 246 27.15 -8.55 8.85
CA ASN A 246 28.20 -7.71 8.28
C ASN A 246 29.42 -7.61 9.20
N TYR A 247 30.52 -7.05 8.71
CA TYR A 247 31.75 -6.94 9.49
C TYR A 247 31.60 -5.99 10.69
N ALA A 248 30.99 -4.82 10.47
CA ALA A 248 30.66 -3.86 11.53
C ALA A 248 29.36 -3.13 11.22
N GLU A 249 28.57 -2.86 12.24
CA GLU A 249 27.21 -2.31 12.15
C GLU A 249 27.01 -1.29 13.29
N ASN A 250 26.53 -0.08 12.95
CA ASN A 250 26.15 0.95 13.91
C ASN A 250 24.66 1.24 13.73
N TYR A 251 23.84 0.83 14.71
CA TYR A 251 22.39 1.05 14.71
C TYR A 251 22.05 2.33 15.46
N PHE A 252 21.08 3.09 14.94
CA PHE A 252 20.66 4.35 15.53
C PHE A 252 19.29 4.22 16.17
N LEU A 253 19.18 4.68 17.42
CA LEU A 253 17.93 4.78 18.16
C LEU A 253 17.76 6.23 18.60
N PRO A 254 16.87 7.01 17.97
CA PRO A 254 16.50 8.31 18.47
C PRO A 254 16.00 8.24 19.90
N ASP A 255 16.51 9.14 20.73
CA ASP A 255 16.10 9.30 22.12
C ASP A 255 14.60 9.59 22.16
N GLY A 256 13.90 8.96 23.10
CA GLY A 256 12.44 8.98 23.20
C GLY A 256 11.94 8.12 24.35
N LYS A 257 10.65 7.75 24.34
CA LYS A 257 10.11 6.81 25.33
C LYS A 257 10.71 5.42 25.06
N VAL A 258 11.54 4.94 25.98
CA VAL A 258 12.11 3.59 25.92
C VAL A 258 11.02 2.56 26.24
N LEU A 259 10.78 1.64 25.33
CA LEU A 259 9.82 0.54 25.52
C LEU A 259 10.50 -0.74 26.00
N ILE A 260 11.70 -1.03 25.46
CA ILE A 260 12.49 -2.21 25.80
C ILE A 260 13.94 -1.79 25.96
N ARG A 261 14.59 -2.34 26.99
CA ARG A 261 16.02 -2.18 27.26
C ARG A 261 16.67 -3.52 27.58
N ASN A 262 17.98 -3.61 27.37
CA ASN A 262 18.82 -4.64 28.00
C ASN A 262 19.79 -3.91 28.92
N ASN A 263 19.64 -4.11 30.23
CA ASN A 263 20.29 -3.29 31.25
C ASN A 263 19.98 -1.79 31.01
N ASN A 264 21.03 -0.98 30.78
CA ASN A 264 20.91 0.46 30.53
C ASN A 264 20.90 0.82 29.04
N ILE A 265 20.91 -0.17 28.13
CA ILE A 265 20.94 0.07 26.69
C ILE A 265 19.50 0.04 26.16
N PRO A 266 18.97 1.16 25.63
CA PRO A 266 17.69 1.14 24.97
C PRO A 266 17.77 0.29 23.70
N LEU A 267 16.73 -0.50 23.45
CA LEU A 267 16.66 -1.40 22.30
C LEU A 267 15.46 -1.10 21.41
N VAL A 268 14.40 -0.54 21.99
CA VAL A 268 13.20 -0.06 21.30
C VAL A 268 12.82 1.29 21.90
N THR A 269 12.68 2.32 21.09
CA THR A 269 12.24 3.65 21.48
C THR A 269 11.06 4.11 20.62
N VAL A 270 10.20 4.93 21.20
CA VAL A 270 9.09 5.58 20.48
C VAL A 270 9.14 7.08 20.72
N ASN A 271 9.02 7.83 19.63
CA ASN A 271 8.91 9.29 19.62
C ASN A 271 7.61 9.69 18.97
N ASN A 272 6.77 10.44 19.68
CA ASN A 272 5.56 10.99 19.09
C ASN A 272 5.93 12.21 18.25
N LEU A 273 5.36 12.30 17.04
CA LEU A 273 5.54 13.44 16.16
C LEU A 273 4.15 13.81 15.60
N GLY A 274 3.60 14.92 16.09
CA GLY A 274 2.21 15.27 15.83
C GLY A 274 1.25 14.19 16.33
N LYS A 275 0.40 13.69 15.43
CA LYS A 275 -0.55 12.59 15.71
C LYS A 275 0.02 11.20 15.46
N GLY A 276 1.18 11.11 14.81
CA GLY A 276 1.85 9.84 14.52
C GLY A 276 3.08 9.62 15.38
N MET A 277 3.94 8.72 14.93
CA MET A 277 5.13 8.36 15.69
C MET A 277 6.28 7.83 14.84
N ILE A 278 7.46 7.94 15.42
CA ILE A 278 8.68 7.31 14.98
C ILE A 278 8.96 6.16 15.96
N LEU A 279 8.86 4.93 15.47
CA LEU A 279 9.15 3.72 16.23
C LEU A 279 10.52 3.22 15.80
N SER A 280 11.48 3.17 16.72
CA SER A 280 12.86 2.81 16.41
C SER A 280 13.28 1.58 17.18
N MET A 281 13.94 0.64 16.51
CA MET A 281 14.45 -0.57 17.14
C MET A 281 15.70 -1.10 16.43
N ILE A 282 16.51 -1.88 17.15
CA ILE A 282 17.55 -2.68 16.48
C ILE A 282 16.92 -3.87 15.74
N PRO A 283 17.50 -4.36 14.63
CA PRO A 283 16.85 -5.35 13.77
C PRO A 283 16.92 -6.76 14.36
N PHE A 284 16.01 -7.07 15.28
CA PHE A 284 15.90 -8.39 15.87
C PHE A 284 15.46 -9.44 14.84
N SER A 285 16.08 -10.62 14.93
CA SER A 285 15.65 -11.85 14.27
C SER A 285 14.26 -12.22 14.76
N TYR A 286 13.37 -12.48 13.82
CA TYR A 286 11.94 -12.73 14.06
C TYR A 286 11.52 -14.13 13.58
N ASN A 287 12.37 -14.83 12.84
CA ASN A 287 12.08 -16.14 12.25
C ASN A 287 12.43 -17.33 13.17
N ASP A 288 12.83 -17.10 14.42
CA ASP A 288 13.19 -18.15 15.37
C ASP A 288 12.17 -18.24 16.49
N THR A 289 11.57 -19.42 16.62
CA THR A 289 10.53 -19.74 17.60
C THR A 289 11.02 -19.60 19.04
N ARG A 290 12.34 -19.68 19.29
CA ARG A 290 12.95 -19.59 20.62
C ARG A 290 13.10 -18.16 21.14
N PHE A 291 12.95 -17.16 20.27
CA PHE A 291 13.08 -15.75 20.63
C PHE A 291 11.79 -14.98 20.36
N ASP A 292 11.65 -13.82 20.97
CA ASP A 292 10.43 -13.02 20.98
C ASP A 292 10.41 -11.92 19.91
N GLY A 293 11.32 -11.98 18.92
CA GLY A 293 11.41 -10.95 17.89
C GLY A 293 10.12 -10.79 17.07
N GLU A 294 9.44 -11.89 16.74
CA GLU A 294 8.13 -11.81 16.08
C GLU A 294 7.03 -11.30 17.03
N LEU A 295 7.00 -11.79 18.27
CA LEU A 295 6.03 -11.35 19.29
C LEU A 295 6.14 -9.83 19.52
N LEU A 296 7.35 -9.33 19.70
CA LEU A 296 7.65 -7.92 19.86
C LEU A 296 7.08 -7.10 18.69
N ARG A 297 7.39 -7.49 17.46
CA ARG A 297 6.91 -6.78 16.27
C ARG A 297 5.39 -6.72 16.20
N TRP A 298 4.71 -7.83 16.48
CA TRP A 298 3.24 -7.84 16.51
C TRP A 298 2.67 -6.90 17.56
N LYS A 299 3.24 -6.91 18.77
CA LYS A 299 2.80 -6.02 19.84
C LYS A 299 3.05 -4.55 19.51
N LEU A 300 4.16 -4.25 18.86
CA LEU A 300 4.49 -2.90 18.37
C LEU A 300 3.53 -2.45 17.26
N VAL A 301 3.15 -3.35 16.35
CA VAL A 301 2.12 -3.08 15.33
C VAL A 301 0.77 -2.81 15.98
N GLU A 302 0.35 -3.66 16.92
CA GLU A 302 -0.90 -3.49 17.68
C GLU A 302 -0.93 -2.16 18.43
N TYR A 303 0.18 -1.83 19.10
CA TYR A 303 0.35 -0.57 19.79
C TYR A 303 0.25 0.61 18.83
N ALA A 304 0.98 0.57 17.72
CA ALA A 304 0.97 1.63 16.70
C ALA A 304 -0.45 1.84 16.14
N LEU A 305 -1.09 0.78 15.64
CA LEU A 305 -2.44 0.86 15.08
C LEU A 305 -3.49 1.26 16.13
N GLY A 306 -3.29 0.89 17.40
CA GLY A 306 -4.17 1.25 18.50
C GLY A 306 -4.05 2.71 18.95
N SER A 307 -2.89 3.35 18.71
CA SER A 307 -2.56 4.70 19.16
C SER A 307 -2.65 5.77 18.07
N ILE A 308 -2.72 5.39 16.80
CA ILE A 308 -2.92 6.29 15.67
C ILE A 308 -4.38 6.80 15.63
N VAL A 309 -4.54 8.11 15.48
CA VAL A 309 -5.85 8.81 15.37
C VAL A 309 -6.61 8.45 14.08
N LEU A 310 -5.97 7.80 13.11
CA LEU A 310 -6.60 7.25 11.90
C LEU A 310 -7.44 5.97 12.18
N LYS A 311 -8.00 5.83 13.39
CA LYS A 311 -9.18 4.98 13.57
C LYS A 311 -10.34 5.64 12.84
N LYS A 312 -10.66 5.10 11.67
CA LYS A 312 -11.84 5.44 10.87
C LYS A 312 -13.18 5.16 11.60
N GLU A 313 -13.17 4.66 12.84
CA GLU A 313 -14.34 4.10 13.53
C GLU A 313 -14.61 4.61 14.97
N GLN A 314 -14.03 5.74 15.40
CA GLN A 314 -14.41 6.30 16.72
C GLN A 314 -14.89 7.76 16.72
N ASN A 315 -14.85 8.45 15.57
CA ASN A 315 -15.34 9.84 15.46
C ASN A 315 -16.68 9.99 14.71
N GLN A 316 -17.29 8.92 14.21
CA GLN A 316 -18.69 8.99 13.74
C GLN A 316 -19.68 8.95 14.90
N ASN A 317 -19.35 8.25 16.00
CA ASN A 317 -20.25 8.12 17.15
C ASN A 317 -20.31 9.35 18.08
N ILE A 318 -19.41 10.34 17.95
CA ILE A 318 -19.40 11.55 18.82
C ILE A 318 -20.09 12.75 18.14
N ILE A 319 -20.27 12.69 16.81
CA ILE A 319 -20.96 13.74 16.05
C ILE A 319 -22.48 13.47 16.01
N GLU A 320 -22.91 12.21 16.03
CA GLU A 320 -24.34 11.86 16.12
C GLU A 320 -24.94 12.20 17.50
N ASP A 321 -24.21 11.96 18.60
CA ASP A 321 -24.71 12.25 19.95
C ASP A 321 -24.84 13.76 20.26
N ASN A 322 -24.15 14.64 19.53
CA ASN A 322 -24.26 16.10 19.70
C ASN A 322 -25.16 16.78 18.66
N ALA A 323 -25.49 16.11 17.54
CA ALA A 323 -26.48 16.59 16.58
C ALA A 323 -27.91 16.32 17.08
N GLU A 324 -28.15 15.19 17.75
CA GLU A 324 -29.45 14.88 18.39
C GLU A 324 -29.81 15.85 19.51
N LEU A 325 -28.83 16.42 20.22
CA LEU A 325 -29.11 17.40 21.29
C LEU A 325 -29.41 18.81 20.79
N ILE A 326 -29.06 19.14 19.53
CA ILE A 326 -29.27 20.47 18.93
C ILE A 326 -30.55 20.48 18.08
N GLU A 327 -30.97 19.34 17.50
CA GLU A 327 -32.28 19.22 16.82
C GLU A 327 -33.48 19.15 17.79
N LEU A 328 -33.27 18.82 19.07
CA LEU A 328 -34.32 18.87 20.10
C LEU A 328 -34.64 20.29 20.63
N MET A 329 -33.93 21.33 20.16
CA MET A 329 -34.19 22.72 20.56
C MET A 329 -34.31 23.68 19.37
N GLY A 330 -35.24 23.36 18.46
CA GLY A 330 -36.14 24.37 17.87
C GLY A 330 -35.74 25.03 16.56
N GLY A 331 -36.69 24.99 15.61
CA GLY A 331 -36.90 26.03 14.59
C GLY A 331 -36.83 25.56 13.15
N ASP A 332 -38.00 25.37 12.51
CA ASP A 332 -38.16 25.22 11.06
C ASP A 332 -37.40 26.28 10.25
N PRO A 333 -36.94 25.94 9.03
CA PRO A 333 -37.55 26.63 7.90
C PRO A 333 -37.84 25.78 6.65
N ALA A 334 -38.81 26.33 5.91
CA ALA A 334 -39.56 25.90 4.75
C ALA A 334 -38.78 25.41 3.48
N PRO A 335 -39.46 24.74 2.53
CA PRO A 335 -38.84 24.06 1.40
C PRO A 335 -38.66 24.97 0.17
N ILE A 336 -37.54 24.82 -0.55
CA ILE A 336 -37.33 25.45 -1.85
C ILE A 336 -37.32 24.38 -2.96
N LYS A 337 -38.29 24.54 -3.87
CA LYS A 337 -38.47 23.86 -5.16
C LYS A 337 -37.33 24.15 -6.15
N ASN A 338 -37.04 23.19 -7.03
CA ASN A 338 -36.85 23.34 -8.50
C ASN A 338 -36.18 22.06 -9.05
N GLN A 339 -36.38 21.57 -10.27
CA GLN A 339 -37.38 21.66 -11.33
C GLN A 339 -37.05 20.46 -12.24
N ARG A 340 -38.06 19.86 -12.86
CA ARG A 340 -37.97 18.72 -13.79
C ARG A 340 -37.15 19.06 -15.05
N ALA A 341 -36.51 18.06 -15.64
CA ALA A 341 -36.59 17.82 -17.08
C ALA A 341 -36.63 16.30 -17.36
N GLN A 342 -37.64 15.91 -18.14
CA GLN A 342 -38.01 14.54 -18.50
C GLN A 342 -37.09 13.99 -19.59
N ILE A 343 -36.80 12.69 -19.54
CA ILE A 343 -36.70 11.82 -20.73
C ILE A 343 -37.48 10.55 -20.41
N SER A 344 -38.32 10.15 -21.37
CA SER A 344 -39.34 9.12 -21.30
C SER A 344 -38.81 7.69 -21.53
N ASP A 345 -39.69 6.75 -21.15
CA ASP A 345 -39.81 5.37 -21.64
C ASP A 345 -38.79 4.32 -21.16
N GLU A 346 -39.15 3.59 -20.09
CA GLU A 346 -39.88 2.31 -20.22
C GLU A 346 -40.09 1.71 -18.82
N ASN A 347 -41.35 1.36 -18.53
CA ASN A 347 -41.77 0.63 -17.34
C ASN A 347 -41.07 -0.74 -17.28
N LYS A 348 -40.26 -0.97 -16.24
CA LYS A 348 -40.02 -2.30 -15.68
C LYS A 348 -39.92 -2.20 -14.15
N ASP A 349 -40.90 -2.82 -13.51
CA ASP A 349 -41.03 -3.17 -12.09
C ASP A 349 -39.82 -2.84 -11.21
N ASN A 350 -39.98 -1.83 -10.35
CA ASN A 350 -39.17 -1.64 -9.15
C ASN A 350 -39.60 -2.64 -8.06
N ASP A 351 -39.55 -3.93 -8.37
CA ASP A 351 -39.56 -4.97 -7.34
C ASP A 351 -38.12 -5.37 -7.08
N SER A 352 -37.65 -5.13 -5.87
CA SER A 352 -36.38 -5.62 -5.33
C SER A 352 -36.40 -7.15 -5.23
N LYS A 353 -36.33 -7.83 -6.38
CA LYS A 353 -36.38 -9.29 -6.46
C LYS A 353 -35.09 -9.88 -5.87
N ILE A 354 -35.25 -10.78 -4.91
CA ILE A 354 -34.15 -11.63 -4.40
C ILE A 354 -34.08 -12.87 -5.29
N ILE A 355 -32.91 -13.13 -5.86
CA ILE A 355 -32.66 -14.25 -6.79
C ILE A 355 -31.75 -15.27 -6.11
N ASP A 356 -32.19 -16.53 -6.05
CA ASP A 356 -31.33 -17.63 -5.57
C ASP A 356 -30.42 -18.15 -6.70
N MET A 357 -29.11 -17.96 -6.52
CA MET A 357 -28.06 -18.34 -7.46
C MET A 357 -27.28 -19.59 -7.02
N ARG A 358 -27.76 -20.34 -6.01
CA ARG A 358 -27.07 -21.55 -5.49
C ARG A 358 -27.07 -22.73 -6.48
N ASN A 359 -28.09 -22.85 -7.33
CA ASN A 359 -28.27 -23.95 -8.29
C ASN A 359 -28.49 -23.42 -9.71
N VAL A 360 -27.41 -23.06 -10.42
CA VAL A 360 -27.49 -22.52 -11.80
C VAL A 360 -26.80 -23.46 -12.77
N ASN A 361 -27.59 -24.23 -13.54
CA ASN A 361 -27.09 -25.18 -14.55
C ASN A 361 -26.84 -24.51 -15.92
N SER A 362 -27.37 -23.31 -16.15
CA SER A 362 -27.14 -22.52 -17.36
C SER A 362 -26.98 -21.04 -17.01
N SER A 363 -25.86 -20.46 -17.43
CA SER A 363 -25.52 -19.09 -17.10
C SER A 363 -25.03 -18.27 -18.29
N THR A 364 -25.20 -16.96 -18.21
CA THR A 364 -24.57 -15.99 -19.12
C THR A 364 -23.71 -15.02 -18.32
N THR A 365 -22.55 -14.65 -18.87
CA THR A 365 -21.69 -13.62 -18.30
C THR A 365 -22.07 -12.25 -18.87
N ALA A 366 -22.12 -11.25 -18.02
CA ALA A 366 -22.27 -9.84 -18.37
C ALA A 366 -21.68 -8.99 -17.23
N TYR A 367 -21.56 -7.68 -17.39
CA TYR A 367 -21.04 -6.80 -16.35
C TYR A 367 -22.17 -6.28 -15.45
N CYS A 368 -21.86 -5.96 -14.20
CA CYS A 368 -22.79 -5.34 -13.25
C CYS A 368 -22.06 -4.49 -12.22
N VAL A 369 -22.80 -3.69 -11.46
CA VAL A 369 -22.27 -2.98 -10.29
C VAL A 369 -22.65 -3.78 -9.05
N GLN A 370 -21.67 -4.23 -8.27
CA GLN A 370 -21.93 -4.81 -6.95
C GLN A 370 -21.98 -3.68 -5.93
N LEU A 371 -23.07 -3.62 -5.17
CA LEU A 371 -23.41 -2.53 -4.25
C LEU A 371 -23.11 -2.89 -2.80
N TYR A 372 -23.39 -4.14 -2.44
CA TYR A 372 -23.30 -4.62 -1.09
C TYR A 372 -23.09 -6.14 -1.07
N SER A 373 -22.40 -6.66 -0.06
CA SER A 373 -22.32 -8.09 0.19
C SER A 373 -22.14 -8.39 1.67
N ASP A 374 -22.89 -9.35 2.19
CA ASP A 374 -22.79 -9.80 3.58
C ASP A 374 -22.99 -11.33 3.66
N VAL A 375 -22.56 -11.95 4.75
CA VAL A 375 -22.89 -13.33 5.14
C VAL A 375 -24.16 -13.39 6.00
N ASN A 376 -24.61 -12.26 6.54
CA ASN A 376 -25.81 -12.15 7.37
C ASN A 376 -27.06 -11.79 6.53
N GLU A 377 -28.04 -12.69 6.50
CA GLU A 377 -29.30 -12.52 5.74
C GLU A 377 -30.14 -11.34 6.25
N THR A 378 -30.20 -11.12 7.56
CA THR A 378 -31.01 -10.06 8.18
C THR A 378 -30.45 -8.69 7.85
N SER A 379 -29.13 -8.55 7.93
CA SER A 379 -28.40 -7.33 7.53
C SER A 379 -28.63 -7.02 6.05
N PHE A 380 -28.48 -8.03 5.18
CA PHE A 380 -28.77 -7.91 3.75
C PHE A 380 -30.22 -7.48 3.45
N LYS A 381 -31.23 -8.10 4.08
CA LYS A 381 -32.64 -7.75 3.86
C LYS A 381 -32.93 -6.31 4.30
N LYS A 382 -32.37 -5.90 5.44
CA LYS A 382 -32.49 -4.52 5.94
C LYS A 382 -31.94 -3.52 4.92
N ILE A 383 -30.70 -3.72 4.46
CA ILE A 383 -30.04 -2.81 3.51
C ILE A 383 -30.76 -2.79 2.14
N LEU A 384 -31.27 -3.93 1.68
CA LEU A 384 -32.04 -4.01 0.44
C LEU A 384 -33.37 -3.25 0.54
N GLU A 385 -34.06 -3.34 1.68
CA GLU A 385 -35.34 -2.66 1.92
C GLU A 385 -35.16 -1.14 2.08
N GLU A 386 -34.14 -0.70 2.82
CA GLU A 386 -33.78 0.72 2.98
C GLU A 386 -33.49 1.40 1.63
N ASN A 387 -33.01 0.62 0.65
CA ASN A 387 -32.61 1.13 -0.66
C ASN A 387 -33.53 0.69 -1.80
N LYS A 388 -34.75 0.20 -1.53
CA LYS A 388 -35.67 -0.31 -2.56
C LYS A 388 -36.02 0.69 -3.67
N ASN A 389 -35.87 1.99 -3.39
CA ASN A 389 -36.13 3.08 -4.34
C ASN A 389 -34.95 3.34 -5.29
N VAL A 390 -33.78 2.75 -5.04
CA VAL A 390 -32.61 2.88 -5.92
C VAL A 390 -32.86 2.07 -7.19
N LYS A 391 -32.70 2.73 -8.35
CA LYS A 391 -33.04 2.13 -9.64
C LYS A 391 -32.19 0.89 -9.93
N ASN A 392 -32.84 -0.15 -10.49
CA ASN A 392 -32.20 -1.35 -11.02
C ASN A 392 -31.40 -2.20 -10.01
N ILE A 393 -31.69 -2.10 -8.71
CA ILE A 393 -31.05 -2.96 -7.71
C ILE A 393 -31.80 -4.29 -7.55
N ARG A 394 -31.06 -5.35 -7.24
CA ARG A 394 -31.61 -6.68 -6.93
C ARG A 394 -30.75 -7.38 -5.89
N GLY A 395 -31.38 -8.26 -5.12
CA GLY A 395 -30.70 -9.16 -4.20
C GLY A 395 -30.33 -10.48 -4.87
N GLU A 396 -29.17 -11.06 -4.54
CA GLU A 396 -28.71 -12.35 -5.03
C GLU A 396 -28.16 -13.21 -3.87
N ILE A 397 -28.61 -14.46 -3.76
CA ILE A 397 -28.07 -15.44 -2.81
C ILE A 397 -27.02 -16.29 -3.54
N ARG A 398 -25.74 -16.14 -3.18
CA ARG A 398 -24.58 -16.79 -3.83
C ARG A 398 -23.79 -17.62 -2.83
N GLY A 399 -24.11 -18.91 -2.77
CA GLY A 399 -23.51 -19.82 -1.78
C GLY A 399 -23.87 -19.36 -0.37
N LYS A 400 -22.87 -18.93 0.41
CA LYS A 400 -23.04 -18.37 1.76
C LYS A 400 -23.17 -16.84 1.82
N TYR A 401 -23.13 -16.16 0.68
CA TYR A 401 -23.14 -14.70 0.60
C TYR A 401 -24.46 -14.18 0.05
N PHE A 402 -24.93 -13.05 0.60
CA PHE A 402 -26.06 -12.27 0.11
C PHE A 402 -25.53 -10.98 -0.51
N VAL A 403 -25.85 -10.73 -1.77
CA VAL A 403 -25.24 -9.66 -2.56
C VAL A 403 -26.31 -8.77 -3.15
N ILE A 404 -26.14 -7.44 -3.07
CA ILE A 404 -26.97 -6.48 -3.79
C ILE A 404 -26.22 -6.04 -5.05
N ARG A 405 -26.88 -6.10 -6.21
CA ARG A 405 -26.30 -5.75 -7.51
C ARG A 405 -27.21 -4.82 -8.27
N ALA A 406 -26.59 -4.03 -9.14
CA ALA A 406 -27.25 -3.08 -9.99
C ALA A 406 -26.92 -3.30 -11.47
N GLY A 407 -27.95 -3.18 -12.29
CA GLY A 407 -27.85 -3.20 -13.75
C GLY A 407 -27.36 -4.52 -14.35
N ARG A 408 -27.29 -4.52 -15.68
CA ARG A 408 -26.69 -5.57 -16.52
C ARG A 408 -26.12 -4.88 -17.75
N TYR A 409 -24.81 -4.94 -17.93
CA TYR A 409 -24.08 -4.20 -18.94
C TYR A 409 -23.31 -5.14 -19.87
N ASP A 410 -23.19 -4.76 -21.14
CA ASP A 410 -22.43 -5.48 -22.15
C ASP A 410 -20.90 -5.27 -22.02
N SER A 411 -20.47 -4.28 -21.24
CA SER A 411 -19.06 -3.93 -21.09
C SER A 411 -18.76 -3.34 -19.71
N LEU A 412 -17.54 -3.61 -19.22
CA LEU A 412 -17.05 -3.04 -17.96
C LEU A 412 -17.06 -1.51 -17.98
N LYS A 413 -16.75 -0.88 -19.13
CA LYS A 413 -16.76 0.57 -19.30
C LYS A 413 -18.14 1.19 -19.02
N LYS A 414 -19.22 0.53 -19.43
CA LYS A 414 -20.58 1.01 -19.15
C LYS A 414 -20.94 0.81 -17.67
N ALA A 415 -20.62 -0.35 -17.09
CA ALA A 415 -20.82 -0.59 -15.66
C ALA A 415 -20.06 0.42 -14.78
N SER A 416 -18.81 0.76 -15.12
CA SER A 416 -17.99 1.71 -14.37
C SER A 416 -18.50 3.15 -14.40
N LYS A 417 -19.25 3.56 -15.44
CA LYS A 417 -19.88 4.89 -15.48
C LYS A 417 -20.95 5.03 -14.40
N ASP A 418 -21.70 3.97 -14.15
CA ASP A 418 -22.81 3.98 -13.20
C ASP A 418 -22.35 3.78 -11.75
N VAL A 419 -21.11 3.32 -11.52
CA VAL A 419 -20.52 3.26 -10.16
C VAL A 419 -20.63 4.60 -9.44
N LYS A 420 -20.40 5.72 -10.14
CA LYS A 420 -20.49 7.05 -9.52
C LYS A 420 -21.90 7.36 -9.00
N TYR A 421 -22.95 6.94 -9.72
CA TYR A 421 -24.33 7.11 -9.28
C TYR A 421 -24.62 6.27 -8.02
N TYR A 422 -24.22 5.01 -8.03
CA TYR A 422 -24.49 4.11 -6.91
C TYR A 422 -23.66 4.41 -5.66
N LYS A 423 -22.49 5.05 -5.79
CA LYS A 423 -21.67 5.50 -4.64
C LYS A 423 -22.35 6.53 -3.74
N ASN A 424 -23.43 7.17 -4.20
CA ASN A 424 -24.24 8.06 -3.37
C ASN A 424 -25.12 7.29 -2.36
N PHE A 425 -25.34 5.99 -2.59
CA PHE A 425 -26.20 5.12 -1.76
C PHE A 425 -25.40 3.99 -1.11
N PHE A 426 -24.35 3.51 -1.80
CA PHE A 426 -23.51 2.40 -1.37
C PHE A 426 -22.03 2.78 -1.55
N SER A 427 -21.33 3.09 -0.46
CA SER A 427 -19.93 3.53 -0.49
C SER A 427 -19.00 2.55 -1.22
N ASP A 428 -19.31 1.26 -1.14
CA ASP A 428 -18.53 0.16 -1.69
C ASP A 428 -18.98 -0.26 -3.10
N ALA A 429 -19.74 0.57 -3.82
CA ALA A 429 -20.15 0.22 -5.17
C ALA A 429 -18.94 0.09 -6.13
N PHE A 430 -18.83 -1.05 -6.83
CA PHE A 430 -17.80 -1.28 -7.85
C PHE A 430 -18.32 -2.12 -9.03
N ALA A 431 -17.75 -1.90 -10.22
CA ALA A 431 -18.08 -2.64 -11.43
C ALA A 431 -17.30 -3.96 -11.51
N ARG A 432 -17.96 -5.04 -11.92
CA ARG A 432 -17.34 -6.36 -12.07
C ARG A 432 -18.06 -7.20 -13.12
N GLU A 433 -17.44 -8.30 -13.51
CA GLU A 433 -18.13 -9.37 -14.25
C GLU A 433 -19.08 -10.14 -13.31
N CYS A 434 -20.25 -10.47 -13.85
CA CYS A 434 -21.38 -11.03 -13.14
C CYS A 434 -22.01 -12.16 -13.94
N VAL A 435 -22.32 -13.25 -13.25
CA VAL A 435 -22.97 -14.42 -13.84
C VAL A 435 -24.46 -14.31 -13.57
N TYR A 436 -25.25 -14.40 -14.64
CA TYR A 436 -26.71 -14.32 -14.63
C TYR A 436 -27.31 -15.68 -14.94
N LYS A 437 -28.38 -16.03 -14.22
CA LYS A 437 -29.26 -17.13 -14.59
C LYS A 437 -29.92 -16.79 -15.93
N LYS A 438 -29.88 -17.73 -16.89
CA LYS A 438 -30.61 -17.58 -18.15
C LYS A 438 -32.10 -17.56 -17.92
#